data_AF-A0A840G1I1-F1
#
_entry.id   AF-A0A840G1I1-F1
#
_cell.length_a   1.000
_cell.length_b   1.000
_cell.length_c   1.000
_cell.angle_alpha   90.00
_cell.angle_beta   90.00
_cell.angle_gamma   90.00
#
_symmetry.space_group_name_H-M   'P 1'
#
loop_
_entity.id
_entity.type
_entity.pdbx_description
1 polymer ?
#
loop_
_entity_poly.entity_id
_entity_poly.type
_entity_poly.pdbx_seq_one_letter_code
_entity_poly.pdbx_strand_id
1 'polypeptide(L)'
;MAQEDQSGFVRWQEITREHFSSVCNLILALATGLLAFYSTQLLDKKLTLCCAFGFAAAALIALSLSVAFALWCSINRLRDFRLTTQISRLRENGETELQYLRDESKSLGKFTWGLFWFQLATFGIGAACGALAVVIQVWPR
;
A
#
# COMPACT_ATOMS: atom_id res chain seq x y z
N MET A 1 -19.40 10.26 -30.42
CA MET A 1 -19.87 10.01 -29.03
C MET A 1 -19.07 8.88 -28.36
N ALA A 2 -19.06 7.63 -28.86
CA ALA A 2 -18.33 6.53 -28.20
C ALA A 2 -16.78 6.68 -28.07
N GLN A 3 -16.12 7.48 -28.91
CA GLN A 3 -14.66 7.70 -28.85
C GLN A 3 -14.24 8.78 -27.81
N GLU A 4 -15.08 9.79 -27.55
CA GLU A 4 -14.81 10.81 -26.52
C GLU A 4 -14.95 10.24 -25.12
N ASP A 5 -15.94 9.36 -24.91
CA ASP A 5 -16.14 8.70 -23.62
C ASP A 5 -14.96 7.78 -23.27
N GLN A 6 -14.37 7.11 -24.27
CA GLN A 6 -13.18 6.26 -24.08
C GLN A 6 -11.93 7.08 -23.71
N SER A 7 -11.69 8.22 -24.37
CA SER A 7 -10.53 9.05 -24.07
C SER A 7 -10.65 9.71 -22.69
N GLY A 8 -11.85 10.13 -22.30
CA GLY A 8 -12.16 10.60 -20.95
C GLY A 8 -11.93 9.51 -19.90
N PHE A 9 -12.47 8.31 -20.10
CA PHE A 9 -12.31 7.19 -19.17
C PHE A 9 -10.84 6.81 -18.96
N VAL A 10 -10.05 6.70 -20.03
CA VAL A 10 -8.61 6.39 -19.96
C VAL A 10 -7.86 7.47 -19.17
N ARG A 11 -8.17 8.75 -19.42
CA ARG A 11 -7.54 9.87 -18.70
C ARG A 11 -7.83 9.83 -17.20
N TRP A 12 -9.08 9.60 -16.81
CA TRP A 12 -9.45 9.50 -15.39
C TRP A 12 -8.88 8.26 -14.71
N GLN A 13 -8.75 7.15 -15.44
CA GLN A 13 -8.11 5.94 -14.94
C GLN A 13 -6.61 6.17 -14.69
N GLU A 14 -5.93 6.89 -15.58
CA GLU A 14 -4.52 7.25 -15.40
C GLU A 14 -4.30 8.18 -14.19
N ILE A 15 -5.12 9.22 -14.04
CA ILE A 15 -5.09 10.13 -12.89
C ILE A 15 -5.33 9.36 -11.59
N THR A 16 -6.37 8.53 -11.53
CA THR A 16 -6.69 7.69 -10.36
C THR A 16 -5.51 6.79 -10.02
N ARG A 17 -4.90 6.20 -11.06
CA ARG A 17 -3.73 5.36 -10.92
C ARG A 17 -2.61 6.20 -10.28
N GLU A 18 -2.20 7.33 -10.82
CA GLU A 18 -1.12 8.17 -10.25
C GLU A 18 -1.34 8.51 -8.77
N HIS A 19 -2.52 9.02 -8.42
CA HIS A 19 -2.85 9.36 -7.03
C HIS A 19 -2.74 8.15 -6.10
N PHE A 20 -3.22 6.97 -6.53
CA PHE A 20 -3.08 5.75 -5.76
C PHE A 20 -1.60 5.41 -5.46
N SER A 21 -0.69 5.58 -6.43
CA SER A 21 0.74 5.34 -6.17
C SER A 21 1.32 6.33 -5.18
N SER A 22 0.94 7.60 -5.32
CA SER A 22 1.38 8.65 -4.41
C SER A 22 0.95 8.33 -2.97
N VAL A 23 -0.31 7.91 -2.78
CA VAL A 23 -0.85 7.50 -1.48
C VAL A 23 -0.13 6.26 -0.93
N CYS A 24 0.10 5.22 -1.74
CA CYS A 24 0.83 4.03 -1.30
C CYS A 24 2.25 4.37 -0.83
N ASN A 25 2.96 5.22 -1.58
CA ASN A 25 4.32 5.66 -1.23
C ASN A 25 4.33 6.53 0.02
N LEU A 26 3.33 7.39 0.20
CA LEU A 26 3.18 8.19 1.42
C LEU A 26 2.96 7.29 2.65
N ILE A 27 2.06 6.31 2.55
CA ILE A 27 1.81 5.34 3.64
C ILE A 27 3.07 4.53 3.93
N LEU A 28 3.80 4.09 2.90
CA LEU A 28 5.07 3.38 3.07
C LEU A 28 6.08 4.23 3.85
N ALA A 29 6.28 5.49 3.46
CA ALA A 29 7.20 6.39 4.15
C ALA A 29 6.81 6.62 5.62
N LEU A 30 5.53 6.85 5.90
CA LEU A 30 5.01 7.00 7.26
C LEU A 30 5.18 5.70 8.07
N ALA A 31 4.89 4.54 7.49
CA ALA A 31 5.04 3.25 8.14
C ALA A 31 6.51 2.97 8.50
N THR A 32 7.44 3.23 7.58
CA THR A 32 8.88 3.10 7.82
C THR A 32 9.37 4.06 8.90
N GLY A 33 8.90 5.32 8.88
CA GLY A 33 9.24 6.32 9.90
C GLY A 33 8.77 5.90 11.30
N LEU A 34 7.51 5.45 11.43
CA LEU A 34 6.98 4.93 12.70
C LEU A 34 7.73 3.67 13.15
N LEU A 35 8.05 2.77 12.23
CA LEU A 35 8.78 1.54 12.55
C LEU A 35 10.19 1.85 13.07
N ALA A 36 10.89 2.80 12.47
CA ALA A 36 12.18 3.27 12.95
C ALA A 36 12.07 3.91 14.34
N PHE A 37 11.09 4.79 14.55
CA PHE A 37 10.83 5.43 15.84
C PHE A 37 10.57 4.39 16.94
N TYR A 38 9.62 3.47 16.75
CA TYR A 38 9.32 2.45 17.76
C TYR A 38 10.48 1.50 18.00
N SER A 39 11.26 1.18 16.96
CA SER A 39 12.46 0.33 17.09
C SER A 39 13.50 0.98 17.99
N THR A 40 13.78 2.28 17.83
CA THR A 40 14.73 3.00 18.71
C THR A 40 14.24 3.04 20.17
N GLN A 41 12.95 3.28 20.39
CA GLN A 41 12.36 3.29 21.73
C GLN A 41 12.44 1.92 22.43
N LEU A 42 12.28 0.83 21.68
CA LEU A 42 12.39 -0.54 22.18
C LEU A 42 13.84 -0.93 22.49
N LEU A 43 14.77 -0.58 21.59
CA LEU A 43 16.21 -0.86 21.74
C LEU A 43 16.82 -0.10 22.93
N ASP A 44 16.40 1.16 23.12
CA ASP A 44 16.86 1.99 24.24
C ASP A 44 16.23 1.57 25.59
N LYS A 45 15.38 0.53 25.63
CA LYS A 45 14.60 0.08 26.81
C LYS A 45 13.82 1.21 27.51
N LYS A 46 13.48 2.28 26.78
CA LYS A 46 12.72 3.41 27.34
C LYS A 46 11.31 2.98 27.74
N LEU A 47 10.78 1.92 27.13
CA LEU A 47 9.53 1.31 27.53
C LEU A 47 9.72 0.44 28.79
N THR A 48 9.41 1.02 29.94
CA THR A 48 9.54 0.37 31.26
C THR A 48 8.28 -0.38 31.70
N LEU A 49 7.10 -0.07 31.15
CA LEU A 49 5.86 -0.78 31.46
C LEU A 49 5.67 -2.02 30.58
N CYS A 50 5.43 -3.18 31.21
CA CYS A 50 5.17 -4.45 30.54
C CYS A 50 4.03 -4.36 29.50
N CYS A 51 2.95 -3.64 29.82
CA CYS A 51 1.84 -3.42 28.88
C CYS A 51 2.25 -2.57 27.66
N ALA A 52 3.03 -1.51 27.86
CA ALA A 52 3.50 -0.65 26.78
C ALA A 52 4.44 -1.42 25.83
N PHE A 53 5.28 -2.30 26.37
CA PHE A 53 6.14 -3.18 25.58
C PHE A 53 5.34 -4.11 24.65
N GLY A 54 4.27 -4.73 25.16
CA GLY A 54 3.38 -5.57 24.35
C GLY A 54 2.74 -4.83 23.18
N PHE A 55 2.20 -3.62 23.43
CA PHE A 55 1.62 -2.79 22.38
C PHE A 55 2.66 -2.31 21.36
N ALA A 56 3.87 -1.95 21.79
CA ALA A 56 4.94 -1.53 20.89
C ALA A 56 5.44 -2.70 20.01
N ALA A 57 5.57 -3.91 20.57
CA ALA A 57 5.92 -5.10 19.78
C ALA A 57 4.84 -5.43 18.74
N ALA A 58 3.56 -5.38 19.12
CA ALA A 58 2.45 -5.56 18.20
C ALA A 58 2.44 -4.48 17.09
N ALA A 59 2.75 -3.23 17.44
CA ALA A 59 2.87 -2.13 16.48
C ALA A 59 4.00 -2.39 15.47
N LEU A 60 5.17 -2.86 15.89
CA LEU A 60 6.28 -3.20 15.00
C LEU A 60 5.93 -4.33 14.03
N ILE A 61 5.26 -5.38 14.51
CA ILE A 61 4.80 -6.49 13.65
C ILE A 61 3.77 -5.97 12.64
N ALA A 62 2.78 -5.19 13.08
CA ALA A 62 1.79 -4.63 12.18
C ALA A 62 2.40 -3.67 11.13
N LEU A 63 3.33 -2.79 11.54
CA LEU A 63 4.00 -1.87 10.63
C LEU A 63 4.91 -2.59 9.64
N SER A 64 5.62 -3.63 10.05
CA SER A 64 6.44 -4.43 9.13
C SER A 64 5.60 -5.18 8.10
N LEU A 65 4.45 -5.74 8.50
CA LEU A 65 3.47 -6.31 7.58
C LEU A 65 2.90 -5.26 6.62
N SER A 66 2.59 -4.05 7.12
CA SER A 66 2.13 -2.94 6.26
C SER A 66 3.18 -2.55 5.22
N VAL A 67 4.46 -2.46 5.60
CA VAL A 67 5.57 -2.21 4.67
C VAL A 67 5.69 -3.34 3.63
N ALA A 68 5.58 -4.61 4.05
CA ALA A 68 5.62 -5.74 3.12
C ALA A 68 4.47 -5.69 2.10
N PHE A 69 3.24 -5.40 2.55
CA PHE A 69 2.10 -5.22 1.64
C PHE A 69 2.25 -4.02 0.73
N ALA A 70 2.82 -2.92 1.21
CA ALA A 70 3.12 -1.74 0.39
C ALA A 70 4.12 -2.05 -0.73
N LEU A 71 5.20 -2.76 -0.41
CA LEU A 71 6.18 -3.21 -1.40
C LEU A 71 5.54 -4.18 -2.40
N TRP A 72 4.72 -5.11 -1.93
CA TRP A 72 4.01 -6.04 -2.80
C TRP A 72 3.02 -5.33 -3.73
N CYS A 73 2.29 -4.33 -3.23
CA CYS A 73 1.40 -3.49 -4.00
C CYS A 73 2.18 -2.73 -5.10
N SER A 74 3.32 -2.14 -4.74
CA SER A 74 4.20 -1.45 -5.69
C SER A 74 4.77 -2.39 -6.77
N ILE A 75 5.14 -3.62 -6.42
CA ILE A 75 5.62 -4.63 -7.38
C ILE A 75 4.50 -5.07 -8.33
N ASN A 76 3.31 -5.38 -7.80
CA ASN A 76 2.16 -5.76 -8.62
C ASN A 76 1.78 -4.64 -9.59
N ARG A 77 1.87 -3.40 -9.13
CA ARG A 77 1.62 -2.24 -9.96
C ARG A 77 2.67 -2.04 -11.05
N LEU A 78 3.95 -2.27 -10.76
CA LEU A 78 5.00 -2.26 -11.79
C LEU A 78 4.73 -3.32 -12.88
N ARG A 79 4.21 -4.49 -12.49
CA ARG A 79 3.78 -5.53 -13.46
C ARG A 79 2.60 -5.07 -14.30
N ASP A 80 1.60 -4.41 -13.70
CA ASP A 80 0.44 -3.86 -14.42
C ASP A 80 0.83 -2.80 -15.47
N PHE A 81 1.81 -1.95 -15.15
CA PHE A 81 2.40 -1.01 -16.11
C PHE A 81 3.06 -1.73 -17.30
N ARG A 82 3.86 -2.77 -17.03
CA ARG A 82 4.52 -3.56 -18.08
C ARG A 82 3.50 -4.23 -18.99
N LEU A 83 2.46 -4.84 -18.43
CA LEU A 83 1.38 -5.46 -19.20
C LEU A 83 0.64 -4.42 -20.05
N THR A 84 0.32 -3.25 -19.50
CA THR A 84 -0.35 -2.18 -20.26
C THR A 84 0.50 -1.70 -21.46
N THR A 85 1.82 -1.53 -21.26
CA THR A 85 2.73 -1.18 -22.38
C THR A 85 2.88 -2.30 -23.40
N GLN A 86 2.79 -3.56 -22.97
CA GLN A 86 2.85 -4.70 -23.87
C GLN A 86 1.55 -4.82 -24.69
N ILE A 87 0.40 -4.57 -24.07
CA ILE A 87 -0.92 -4.50 -24.73
C ILE A 87 -0.96 -3.36 -25.74
N SER A 88 -0.41 -2.17 -25.42
CA SER A 88 -0.42 -1.05 -26.37
C SER A 88 0.40 -1.36 -27.63
N ARG A 89 1.53 -2.05 -27.47
CA ARG A 89 2.37 -2.53 -28.58
C ARG A 89 1.71 -3.65 -29.39
N LEU A 90 1.03 -4.60 -28.73
CA LEU A 90 0.29 -5.67 -29.40
C LEU A 90 -0.94 -5.15 -30.16
N ARG A 91 -1.56 -4.07 -29.68
CA ARG A 91 -2.72 -3.44 -30.34
C ARG A 91 -2.37 -2.80 -31.68
N GLU A 92 -1.12 -2.38 -31.91
CA GLU A 92 -0.63 -1.94 -33.23
C GLU A 92 -0.52 -3.10 -34.23
N ASN A 93 -0.32 -4.34 -33.76
CA ASN A 93 -0.13 -5.52 -34.60
C ASN A 93 -1.42 -6.30 -34.92
N GLY A 94 -2.56 -5.86 -34.37
CA GLY A 94 -3.89 -6.26 -34.83
C GLY A 94 -4.20 -7.77 -34.78
N GLU A 95 -4.24 -8.39 -33.60
CA GLU A 95 -4.80 -9.75 -33.47
C GLU A 95 -5.34 -10.10 -32.06
N THR A 96 -6.12 -11.18 -32.06
CA THR A 96 -7.12 -11.75 -31.13
C THR A 96 -6.78 -11.87 -29.63
N GLU A 97 -5.59 -11.49 -29.16
CA GLU A 97 -5.19 -11.57 -27.73
C GLU A 97 -5.84 -10.51 -26.82
N LEU A 98 -6.59 -9.57 -27.40
CA LEU A 98 -7.16 -8.43 -26.69
C LEU A 98 -8.16 -8.80 -25.58
N GLN A 99 -8.83 -9.95 -25.67
CA GLN A 99 -9.80 -10.39 -24.67
C GLN A 99 -9.14 -11.01 -23.43
N TYR A 100 -8.15 -11.89 -23.62
CA TYR A 100 -7.39 -12.51 -22.53
C TYR A 100 -6.68 -11.46 -21.66
N LEU A 101 -6.03 -10.49 -22.30
CA LEU A 101 -5.36 -9.37 -21.63
C LEU A 101 -6.32 -8.45 -20.87
N ARG A 102 -7.58 -8.34 -21.33
CA ARG A 102 -8.62 -7.54 -20.66
C ARG A 102 -9.07 -8.17 -19.35
N ASP A 103 -9.25 -9.49 -19.34
CA ASP A 103 -9.68 -10.21 -18.14
C ASP A 103 -8.57 -10.28 -17.09
N GLU A 104 -7.31 -10.44 -17.53
CA GLU A 104 -6.17 -10.40 -16.63
C GLU A 104 -6.00 -9.01 -15.98
N SER A 105 -6.18 -7.91 -16.73
CA SER A 105 -6.16 -6.55 -16.17
C SER A 105 -7.25 -6.31 -15.11
N LYS A 106 -8.46 -6.88 -15.31
CA LYS A 106 -9.56 -6.77 -14.34
C LYS A 106 -9.27 -7.52 -13.06
N SER A 107 -8.63 -8.68 -13.15
CA SER A 107 -8.22 -9.49 -12.00
C SER A 107 -7.14 -8.78 -11.18
N LEU A 108 -6.12 -8.24 -11.85
CA LEU A 108 -5.04 -7.49 -11.21
C LEU A 108 -5.56 -6.23 -10.51
N GLY A 109 -6.52 -5.52 -11.10
CA GLY A 109 -7.13 -4.33 -10.50
C GLY A 109 -7.84 -4.64 -9.18
N LYS A 110 -8.64 -5.71 -9.13
CA LYS A 110 -9.34 -6.14 -7.90
C LYS A 110 -8.37 -6.57 -6.80
N PHE A 111 -7.34 -7.32 -7.17
CA PHE A 111 -6.33 -7.78 -6.22
C PHE A 111 -5.54 -6.61 -5.62
N THR A 112 -5.19 -5.61 -6.45
CA THR A 112 -4.46 -4.41 -6.04
C THR A 112 -5.26 -3.55 -5.06
N TRP A 113 -6.56 -3.39 -5.31
CA TRP A 113 -7.47 -2.68 -4.39
C TRP A 113 -7.64 -3.40 -3.05
N GLY A 114 -7.70 -4.74 -3.08
CA GLY A 114 -7.71 -5.56 -1.87
C GLY A 114 -6.43 -5.36 -1.05
N LEU A 115 -5.27 -5.49 -1.69
CA LEU A 115 -3.97 -5.28 -1.01
C LEU A 115 -3.84 -3.89 -0.40
N PHE A 116 -4.35 -2.86 -1.09
CA PHE A 116 -4.33 -1.50 -0.58
C PHE A 116 -5.13 -1.33 0.69
N TRP A 117 -6.36 -1.88 0.74
CA TRP A 117 -7.16 -1.88 1.96
C TRP A 117 -6.46 -2.62 3.10
N PHE A 118 -5.83 -3.77 2.81
CA PHE A 118 -5.04 -4.48 3.82
C PHE A 118 -3.86 -3.64 4.30
N GLN A 119 -3.09 -3.02 3.41
CA GLN A 119 -1.99 -2.13 3.76
C GLN A 119 -2.47 -0.99 4.67
N LEU A 120 -3.58 -0.34 4.31
CA LEU A 120 -4.15 0.79 5.05
C LEU A 120 -4.68 0.37 6.42
N ALA A 121 -5.40 -0.76 6.50
CA ALA A 121 -5.88 -1.30 7.76
C ALA A 121 -4.72 -1.69 8.69
N THR A 122 -3.70 -2.37 8.16
CA THR A 122 -2.54 -2.80 8.95
C THR A 122 -1.71 -1.62 9.41
N PHE A 123 -1.53 -0.58 8.57
CA PHE A 123 -0.91 0.68 8.95
C PHE A 123 -1.68 1.36 10.08
N GLY A 124 -3.00 1.49 9.94
CA GLY A 124 -3.86 2.13 10.94
C GLY A 124 -3.80 1.42 12.30
N ILE A 125 -3.86 0.08 12.30
CA ILE A 125 -3.71 -0.72 13.52
C ILE A 125 -2.32 -0.53 14.14
N GLY A 126 -1.26 -0.58 13.34
CA GLY A 126 0.11 -0.39 13.82
C GLY A 126 0.33 1.01 14.42
N ALA A 127 -0.17 2.05 13.75
CA ALA A 127 -0.11 3.43 14.24
C ALA A 127 -0.91 3.63 15.53
N ALA A 128 -2.13 3.07 15.63
CA ALA A 128 -2.96 3.17 16.82
C ALA A 128 -2.33 2.44 18.03
N CYS A 129 -1.86 1.21 17.85
CA CYS A 129 -1.16 0.46 18.89
C CYS A 129 0.11 1.17 19.35
N GLY A 130 0.89 1.71 18.42
CA GLY A 130 2.10 2.46 18.73
C GLY A 130 1.81 3.77 19.48
N ALA A 131 0.76 4.49 19.09
CA ALA A 131 0.30 5.68 19.80
C ALA A 131 -0.13 5.34 21.23
N LEU A 132 -0.90 4.27 21.43
CA LEU A 132 -1.29 3.79 22.76
C LEU A 132 -0.07 3.43 23.62
N ALA A 133 0.93 2.76 23.04
CA ALA A 133 2.16 2.42 23.76
C ALA A 133 2.88 3.67 24.28
N VAL A 134 2.98 4.72 23.46
CA VAL A 134 3.57 6.01 23.85
C VAL A 134 2.70 6.72 24.89
N VAL A 135 1.38 6.75 24.72
CA VAL A 135 0.47 7.36 25.70
C VAL A 135 0.60 6.67 27.06
N ILE A 136 0.60 5.33 27.11
CA ILE A 136 0.76 4.57 28.36
C ILE A 136 2.12 4.85 29.01
N GLN A 137 3.17 5.05 28.20
CA GLN A 137 4.51 5.36 28.70
C GLN A 137 4.62 6.79 29.24
N VAL A 138 4.01 7.76 28.58
CA VAL A 138 4.07 9.19 28.93
C VAL A 138 3.08 9.55 30.02
N TRP A 139 1.93 8.84 30.10
CA TRP A 139 0.91 9.11 31.11
C TRP A 139 1.53 8.91 32.50
N PRO A 140 1.80 10.00 33.23
CA PRO A 140 2.38 9.89 34.55
C PRO A 140 1.32 9.29 35.46
N ARG A 141 1.74 8.35 36.32
CA ARG A 141 0.99 8.08 37.54
C ARG A 141 1.03 9.32 38.43
#